data_AF-A0A965ETL6-F1
#
_entry.id   AF-A0A965ETL6-F1
#
_cell.length_a   1.000
_cell.length_b   1.000
_cell.length_c   1.000
_cell.angle_alpha   90.00
_cell.angle_beta   90.00
_cell.angle_gamma   90.00
#
_symmetry.space_group_name_H-M   'P 1'
#
loop_
_entity.id
_entity.type
_entity.pdbx_description
1 polymer ?
#
loop_
_entity_poly.entity_id
_entity_poly.type
_entity_poly.pdbx_seq_one_letter_code
_entity_poly.pdbx_strand_id
1 'polypeptide(L)' 'LLFFGSLGDRPVIGLPGCARSIALNGADWVLARTVCGIDITPNDFAAMSVGGLLKEIPTRPHPRKKKRTD' A
#
# COMPACT_ATOMS: atom_id res chain seq x y z
N LEU A 1 4.00 8.18 -4.30
CA LEU A 1 3.21 7.49 -5.35
C LEU A 1 3.83 6.11 -5.54
N LEU A 2 3.03 5.04 -5.42
CA LEU A 2 3.44 3.67 -5.75
C LEU A 2 2.76 3.30 -7.08
N PHE A 3 3.51 2.73 -8.02
CA PHE A 3 2.94 2.18 -9.25
C PHE A 3 3.58 0.83 -9.58
N PHE A 4 2.85 0.02 -10.34
CA PHE A 4 3.29 -1.27 -10.85
C PHE A 4 2.88 -1.41 -12.31
N GLY A 5 3.74 -2.00 -13.13
CA GLY A 5 3.50 -2.24 -14.54
C GLY A 5 4.58 -3.11 -15.16
N SER A 6 4.63 -3.15 -16.48
CA SER A 6 5.62 -3.92 -17.23
C SER A 6 6.34 -3.07 -18.27
N LEU A 7 7.59 -3.40 -18.55
CA LEU A 7 8.36 -2.93 -19.69
C LEU A 7 8.82 -4.15 -20.50
N GLY A 8 8.06 -4.48 -21.54
CA GLY A 8 8.14 -5.80 -22.16
C GLY A 8 7.77 -6.88 -21.13
N ASP A 9 8.59 -7.92 -21.02
CA ASP A 9 8.39 -9.02 -20.07
C ASP A 9 8.95 -8.72 -18.66
N ARG A 10 9.47 -7.52 -18.43
CA ARG A 10 10.10 -7.16 -17.15
C ARG A 10 9.11 -6.39 -16.26
N PRO A 11 8.80 -6.87 -15.04
CA PRO A 11 7.99 -6.12 -14.10
C PRO A 11 8.75 -4.88 -13.61
N VAL A 12 8.03 -3.76 -13.47
CA VAL A 12 8.56 -2.47 -13.00
C VAL A 12 7.74 -1.99 -11.81
N ILE A 13 8.43 -1.67 -10.71
CA ILE A 13 7.84 -1.12 -9.49
C ILE A 13 8.38 0.29 -9.28
N GLY A 14 7.49 1.29 -9.28
CA GLY A 14 7.82 2.66 -8.90
C GLY A 14 7.65 2.87 -7.41
N LEU A 15 8.76 2.98 -6.67
CA LEU A 15 8.72 3.07 -5.21
C LEU A 15 8.38 4.50 -4.71
N PRO A 16 7.45 4.65 -3.75
CA PRO A 16 7.21 5.92 -3.07
C PRO A 16 8.33 6.24 -2.08
N GLY A 17 8.44 7.51 -1.66
CA GLY A 17 9.41 7.91 -0.63
C GLY A 17 9.26 7.16 0.70
N CYS A 18 8.05 6.69 1.05
CA CYS A 18 7.83 5.89 2.26
C CYS A 18 8.43 4.48 2.21
N ALA A 19 8.86 3.97 1.05
CA ALA A 19 9.55 2.69 0.94
C ALA A 19 10.91 2.67 1.66
N ARG A 20 11.44 3.84 2.07
CA ARG A 20 12.64 3.94 2.92
C ARG A 20 12.38 3.63 4.39
N SER A 21 11.11 3.53 4.80
CA SER A 21 10.71 3.25 6.18
C SER A 21 10.87 1.77 6.50
N ILE A 22 11.23 1.47 7.75
CA ILE A 22 11.21 0.11 8.33
C ILE A 22 9.78 -0.40 8.57
N ALA A 23 8.79 0.49 8.57
CA ALA A 23 7.40 0.10 8.75
C ALA A 23 6.85 -0.55 7.47
N LEU A 24 6.31 -1.76 7.62
CA LEU A 24 5.68 -2.50 6.53
C LEU A 24 4.62 -1.64 5.81
N ASN A 25 4.68 -1.56 4.50
CA ASN A 25 3.84 -0.73 3.66
C ASN A 25 3.41 -1.48 2.38
N GLY A 26 2.59 -0.83 1.55
CA GLY A 26 2.06 -1.46 0.34
C GLY A 26 3.12 -1.88 -0.68
N ALA A 27 4.26 -1.18 -0.73
CA ALA A 27 5.34 -1.52 -1.65
C ALA A 27 6.02 -2.84 -1.30
N ASP A 28 6.09 -3.19 -0.01
CA ASP A 28 6.68 -4.46 0.44
C ASP A 28 5.84 -5.65 -0.04
N TRP A 29 4.51 -5.52 0.00
CA TRP A 29 3.58 -6.54 -0.48
C TRP A 29 3.65 -6.72 -2.00
N VAL A 30 3.72 -5.61 -2.74
CA VAL A 30 3.91 -5.64 -4.20
C VAL A 30 5.23 -6.34 -4.54
N LEU A 31 6.32 -5.96 -3.88
CA LEU A 31 7.64 -6.56 -4.09
C LEU A 31 7.61 -8.07 -3.82
N ALA A 32 7.03 -8.50 -2.70
CA ALA A 32 6.95 -9.92 -2.32
C ALA A 32 6.21 -10.75 -3.38
N ARG A 33 5.09 -10.28 -3.91
CA ARG A 33 4.36 -11.00 -4.97
C ARG A 33 5.13 -11.01 -6.28
N THR A 34 5.74 -9.88 -6.66
CA THR A 34 6.56 -9.78 -7.89
C THR A 34 7.73 -10.75 -7.86
N VAL A 35 8.50 -10.83 -6.76
CA VAL A 35 9.66 -11.75 -6.69
C VAL A 35 9.25 -13.22 -6.67
N CYS A 36 8.05 -13.53 -6.19
CA CYS A 36 7.48 -14.87 -6.23
C CYS A 36 6.82 -15.22 -7.58
N GLY A 37 6.83 -14.30 -8.56
CA GLY A 37 6.15 -14.50 -9.86
C GLY A 37 4.63 -14.62 -9.75
N ILE A 38 4.04 -14.05 -8.69
CA ILE A 38 2.60 -14.06 -8.49
C ILE A 38 2.00 -12.83 -9.15
N ASP A 39 1.05 -13.04 -10.06
CA ASP A 39 0.33 -11.95 -10.71
C ASP A 39 -0.37 -11.04 -9.69
N ILE A 40 -0.36 -9.75 -10.01
CA ILE A 40 -0.95 -8.68 -9.21
C ILE A 40 -2.05 -8.05 -10.05
N THR A 41 -3.31 -8.34 -9.70
CA THR A 41 -4.45 -7.69 -10.33
C THR A 41 -4.62 -6.25 -9.81
N PRO A 42 -5.37 -5.38 -10.50
CA PRO A 42 -5.69 -4.05 -9.99
C PRO A 42 -6.35 -4.08 -8.59
N ASN A 43 -7.18 -5.10 -8.32
CA ASN A 43 -7.83 -5.26 -7.02
C ASN A 43 -6.82 -5.66 -5.93
N ASP A 44 -5.89 -6.57 -6.22
CA ASP A 44 -4.81 -6.91 -5.29
C ASP A 44 -3.96 -5.67 -4.98
N PHE A 45 -3.61 -4.90 -6.00
CA PHE A 45 -2.80 -3.69 -5.87
C PHE A 45 -3.49 -2.63 -5.01
N ALA A 46 -4.79 -2.42 -5.22
CA ALA A 46 -5.60 -1.52 -4.41
C ALA A 46 -5.69 -1.99 -2.95
N ALA A 47 -5.86 -3.30 -2.71
CA ALA A 47 -5.94 -3.88 -1.37
C ALA A 47 -4.61 -3.83 -0.59
N MET A 48 -3.47 -3.93 -1.28
CA MET A 48 -2.14 -3.79 -0.68
C MET A 48 -1.82 -2.33 -0.29
N SER A 49 -2.54 -1.36 -0.85
CA SER A 49 -2.34 0.06 -0.56
C SER A 49 -3.19 0.49 0.62
N VAL A 50 -2.59 1.15 1.63
CA VAL A 50 -3.29 1.68 2.83
C VAL A 50 -4.19 2.90 2.56
N GLY A 51 -4.51 3.20 1.29
CA GLY A 51 -5.45 4.27 0.91
C GLY A 51 -5.05 5.69 1.32
N GLY A 52 -3.77 5.97 1.57
CA GLY A 52 -3.30 7.29 2.05
C GLY A 52 -3.85 7.70 3.42
N LEU A 53 -4.58 6.81 4.10
CA LEU A 53 -5.09 7.05 5.43
C LEU A 53 -3.95 6.92 6.43
N LEU A 54 -3.85 7.88 7.35
CA LEU A 54 -2.91 7.83 8.46
C LEU A 54 -3.06 6.49 9.19
N LYS A 55 -1.95 5.73 9.30
CA LYS A 55 -1.87 4.61 10.23
C LYS A 55 -2.14 5.13 11.64
N GLU A 56 -2.96 4.41 12.38
CA GLU A 56 -3.15 4.67 13.80
C GLU A 56 -1.79 4.55 14.50
N ILE A 57 -1.47 5.54 15.31
CA ILE A 57 -0.30 5.53 16.19
C ILE A 57 -0.81 5.68 17.62
N PRO A 58 -0.07 5.22 18.64
CA PRO A 58 -0.54 5.27 20.03
C PRO A 58 -0.98 6.67 20.50
N THR A 59 -0.39 7.71 19.92
CA THR A 59 -0.72 9.12 20.21
C THR A 59 -1.92 9.65 19.41
N ARG A 60 -2.49 8.86 18.49
CA ARG A 60 -3.65 9.22 17.66
C ARG A 60 -4.59 8.00 17.45
N PRO A 61 -5.24 7.50 18.51
CA PRO A 61 -6.28 6.47 18.41
C PRO A 61 -7.61 7.08 17.91
N HIS A 62 -8.37 6.34 17.10
CA HIS A 62 -9.72 6.70 16.65
C HIS A 62 -10.67 7.02 17.83
N PRO A 63 -11.57 8.01 17.70
CA PRO A 63 -12.54 8.08 16.60
C PRO A 63 -12.55 9.43 15.86
N ARG A 64 -12.54 9.38 14.52
CA ARG A 64 -12.55 10.56 13.62
C ARG A 64 -13.88 11.38 13.64
N LYS A 65 -14.86 10.99 14.50
CA LYS A 65 -16.30 11.41 14.68
C LYS A 65 -17.20 11.30 13.41
N LYS A 66 -18.51 11.00 13.46
CA LYS A 66 -19.61 11.32 14.41
C LYS A 66 -20.44 10.09 14.85
N LYS A 67 -20.95 10.10 16.10
CA LYS A 67 -22.36 9.74 16.37
C LYS A 67 -23.09 11.05 16.66
N ARG A 68 -24.00 11.48 15.79
CA ARG A 68 -25.16 12.25 16.23
C ARG A 68 -26.35 11.37 15.92
N THR A 69 -26.88 10.78 16.97
CA THR A 69 -28.20 10.18 17.00
C THR A 69 -29.14 11.30 17.43
N ASP A 70 -29.76 11.97 16.46
CA ASP A 70 -31.08 12.59 16.59
C ASP A 70 -31.87 12.17 15.35
#